data_AF-V4A9P3-F1
#
_entry.id   AF-V4A9P3-F1
#
_cell.length_a   1.000
_cell.length_b   1.000
_cell.length_c   1.000
_cell.angle_alpha   90.00
_cell.angle_beta   90.00
_cell.angle_gamma   90.00
#
_symmetry.space_group_name_H-M   'P 1'
#
loop_
_entity.id
_entity.type
_entity.pdbx_description
1 polymer ?
#
loop_
_entity_poly.entity_id
_entity_poly.type
_entity_poly.pdbx_seq_one_letter_code
_entity_poly.pdbx_strand_id
1 'polypeptide(L)'
;ENNGKELLSDFKLRNKTCYWNPGLIESIASLEYLGFVKPSTLLVVGKNLENIRSAWGSRVLNAPDGFAIVRIGDVNGIEMQVVPQTKSVPLMDALCHIIMELNNHRIVATLDTIREKLQCAYQDIQLPTDKQLFDTLGNLIRDRKVFHTGSGYFVVTPETF
;
A
#
# COMPACT_ATOMS: atom_id res chain seq x y z
N GLU A 1 -8.15 3.87 -12.38
CA GLU A 1 -9.04 2.90 -11.68
C GLU A 1 -10.46 2.80 -12.27
N ASN A 2 -10.84 3.64 -13.26
CA ASN A 2 -12.20 3.66 -13.83
C ASN A 2 -12.61 2.42 -14.64
N ASN A 3 -11.66 1.63 -15.16
CA ASN A 3 -11.96 0.51 -16.06
C ASN A 3 -12.82 -0.60 -15.40
N GLY A 4 -12.64 -0.88 -14.11
CA GLY A 4 -13.38 -1.97 -13.44
C GLY A 4 -14.89 -1.70 -13.26
N LYS A 5 -15.26 -0.46 -12.93
CA LYS A 5 -16.67 -0.07 -12.77
C LYS A 5 -17.41 -0.01 -14.11
N GLU A 6 -16.72 0.49 -15.14
CA GLU A 6 -17.23 0.51 -16.52
C GLU A 6 -17.43 -0.92 -17.03
N LEU A 7 -16.46 -1.82 -16.78
CA LEU A 7 -16.56 -3.23 -17.12
C LEU A 7 -17.77 -3.91 -16.45
N LEU A 8 -18.00 -3.66 -15.16
CA LEU A 8 -19.20 -4.15 -14.48
C LEU A 8 -20.49 -3.60 -15.10
N SER A 9 -20.51 -2.32 -15.42
CA SER A 9 -21.69 -1.66 -15.99
C SER A 9 -22.06 -2.25 -17.35
N ASP A 10 -21.06 -2.50 -18.20
CA ASP A 10 -21.26 -3.17 -19.49
C ASP A 10 -21.63 -4.65 -19.32
N PHE A 11 -21.04 -5.37 -18.36
CA PHE A 11 -21.48 -6.73 -18.01
C PHE A 11 -22.97 -6.75 -17.61
N LYS A 12 -23.41 -5.83 -16.75
CA LYS A 12 -24.83 -5.71 -16.36
C LYS A 12 -25.71 -5.38 -17.57
N LEU A 13 -25.26 -4.45 -18.43
CA LEU A 13 -25.97 -4.04 -19.63
C LEU A 13 -26.23 -5.20 -20.59
N ARG A 14 -25.26 -6.10 -20.77
CA ARG A 14 -25.35 -7.24 -21.69
C ARG A 14 -26.16 -8.42 -21.17
N ASN A 15 -26.31 -8.53 -19.86
CA ASN A 15 -27.00 -9.65 -19.24
C ASN A 15 -28.42 -9.30 -18.77
N LYS A 16 -28.80 -8.01 -18.74
CA LYS A 16 -30.19 -7.57 -18.44
C LYS A 16 -31.22 -7.98 -19.50
N THR A 17 -30.77 -8.40 -20.68
CA THR A 17 -31.61 -8.80 -21.82
C THR A 17 -32.00 -10.29 -21.81
N CYS A 18 -31.60 -11.04 -20.78
CA CYS A 18 -32.00 -12.44 -20.58
C CYS A 18 -33.45 -12.55 -20.08
N TYR A 19 -34.41 -12.04 -20.83
CA TYR A 19 -35.82 -11.89 -20.43
C TYR A 19 -36.51 -13.21 -20.03
N TRP A 20 -36.00 -14.35 -20.52
CA TRP A 20 -36.51 -15.68 -20.16
C TRP A 20 -36.08 -16.15 -18.76
N ASN A 21 -35.15 -15.44 -18.10
CA ASN A 21 -34.67 -15.77 -16.77
C ASN A 21 -34.73 -14.54 -15.85
N PRO A 22 -35.91 -14.23 -15.27
CA PRO A 22 -36.07 -13.10 -14.36
C PRO A 22 -35.14 -13.15 -13.14
N GLY A 23 -34.88 -14.36 -12.61
CA GLY A 23 -33.97 -14.55 -11.48
C GLY A 23 -32.53 -14.14 -11.83
N LEU A 24 -32.06 -14.43 -13.04
CA LEU A 24 -30.76 -13.95 -13.51
C LEU A 24 -30.75 -12.43 -13.65
N ILE A 25 -31.80 -11.81 -14.18
CA ILE A 25 -31.89 -10.34 -14.32
C ILE A 25 -31.77 -9.67 -12.95
N GLU A 26 -32.49 -10.17 -11.95
CA GLU A 26 -32.43 -9.65 -10.58
C GLU A 26 -31.03 -9.82 -9.97
N SER A 27 -30.43 -11.01 -10.09
CA SER A 27 -29.07 -11.25 -9.61
C SER A 27 -28.05 -10.32 -10.29
N ILE A 28 -28.13 -10.16 -11.61
CA ILE A 28 -27.28 -9.23 -12.38
C ILE A 28 -27.50 -7.80 -11.91
N ALA A 29 -28.75 -7.34 -11.75
CA ALA A 29 -29.08 -5.99 -11.29
C ALA A 29 -28.52 -5.72 -9.88
N SER A 30 -28.50 -6.74 -9.02
CA SER A 30 -27.99 -6.66 -7.64
C SER A 30 -26.46 -6.57 -7.53
N LEU A 31 -25.72 -6.78 -8.62
CA LEU A 31 -24.26 -6.76 -8.57
C LEU A 31 -23.70 -5.38 -8.23
N GLU A 32 -22.81 -5.35 -7.24
CA GLU A 32 -22.05 -4.20 -6.77
C GLU A 32 -20.55 -4.44 -6.97
N TYR A 33 -19.83 -3.37 -7.28
CA TYR A 33 -18.39 -3.40 -7.50
C TYR A 33 -17.63 -3.43 -6.18
N LEU A 34 -16.78 -4.44 -5.96
CA LEU A 34 -15.85 -4.49 -4.83
C LEU A 34 -14.43 -4.07 -5.20
N GLY A 35 -14.00 -4.36 -6.43
CA GLY A 35 -12.63 -4.10 -6.82
C GLY A 35 -12.24 -4.70 -8.15
N PHE A 36 -11.00 -4.44 -8.54
CA PHE A 36 -10.41 -4.97 -9.76
C PHE A 36 -8.97 -5.41 -9.47
N VAL A 37 -8.69 -6.69 -9.66
CA VAL A 37 -7.35 -7.26 -9.54
C VAL A 37 -6.75 -7.34 -10.94
N LYS A 38 -5.63 -6.63 -11.14
CA LYS A 38 -4.93 -6.63 -12.43
C LYS A 38 -4.40 -8.05 -12.75
N PRO A 39 -4.40 -8.46 -14.03
CA PRO A 39 -4.74 -7.65 -15.21
C PRO A 39 -6.23 -7.56 -15.53
N SER A 40 -7.08 -8.50 -15.07
CA SER A 40 -8.43 -8.67 -15.64
C SER A 40 -9.45 -9.40 -14.75
N THR A 41 -9.31 -9.33 -13.42
CA THR A 41 -10.27 -9.96 -12.50
C THR A 41 -11.16 -8.91 -11.84
N LEU A 42 -12.46 -8.99 -12.10
CA LEU A 42 -13.46 -8.13 -11.48
C LEU A 42 -14.00 -8.81 -10.21
N LEU A 43 -13.96 -8.10 -9.08
CA LEU A 43 -14.55 -8.54 -7.82
C LEU A 43 -15.91 -7.87 -7.64
N VAL A 44 -16.94 -8.68 -7.41
CA VAL A 44 -18.32 -8.24 -7.24
C VAL A 44 -18.97 -8.91 -6.04
N VAL A 45 -19.98 -8.26 -5.49
CA VAL A 45 -20.92 -8.84 -4.54
C VAL A 45 -22.34 -8.66 -5.07
N GLY A 46 -23.28 -9.48 -4.62
CA GLY A 46 -24.67 -9.36 -5.02
C GLY A 46 -25.54 -10.38 -4.31
N LYS A 47 -26.82 -10.40 -4.67
CA LYS A 47 -27.82 -11.34 -4.16
C LYS A 47 -27.97 -12.50 -5.14
N ASN A 48 -28.35 -13.67 -4.62
CA ASN A 48 -28.75 -14.83 -5.42
C ASN A 48 -27.72 -15.20 -6.52
N LEU A 49 -26.43 -15.24 -6.14
CA LEU A 49 -25.31 -15.47 -7.07
C LEU A 49 -25.35 -16.87 -7.71
N GLU A 50 -26.17 -17.80 -7.19
CA GLU A 50 -26.44 -19.10 -7.81
C GLU A 50 -27.04 -18.98 -9.21
N ASN A 51 -27.83 -17.94 -9.49
CA ASN A 51 -28.36 -17.70 -10.83
C ASN A 51 -27.23 -17.37 -11.82
N ILE A 52 -26.21 -16.63 -11.38
CA ILE A 52 -25.03 -16.31 -12.20
C ILE A 52 -24.17 -17.56 -12.40
N ARG A 53 -23.96 -18.37 -11.35
CA ARG A 53 -23.26 -19.66 -11.46
C ARG A 53 -23.94 -20.61 -12.44
N SER A 54 -25.27 -20.69 -12.37
CA SER A 54 -26.08 -21.52 -13.27
C SER A 54 -26.01 -21.00 -14.71
N ALA A 55 -26.13 -19.69 -14.91
CA ALA A 55 -26.03 -19.05 -16.23
C ALA A 55 -24.64 -19.21 -16.86
N TRP A 56 -23.58 -19.18 -16.05
CA TRP A 56 -22.23 -19.51 -16.50
C TRP A 56 -22.13 -20.97 -16.96
N GLY A 57 -22.61 -21.91 -16.14
CA GLY A 57 -22.61 -23.33 -16.46
C GLY A 57 -23.38 -23.69 -17.74
N SER A 58 -24.49 -22.98 -18.01
CA SER A 58 -25.29 -23.13 -19.22
C SER A 58 -24.81 -22.28 -20.41
N ARG A 59 -23.71 -21.52 -20.25
CA ARG A 59 -23.11 -20.68 -21.30
C ARG A 59 -24.03 -19.57 -21.85
N VAL A 60 -24.90 -19.01 -21.00
CA VAL A 60 -25.82 -17.93 -21.40
C VAL A 60 -25.40 -16.55 -20.90
N LEU A 61 -24.27 -16.44 -20.20
CA LEU A 61 -23.69 -15.15 -19.81
C LEU A 61 -22.97 -14.49 -20.99
N ASN A 62 -23.22 -13.20 -21.17
CA ASN A 62 -22.55 -12.38 -22.17
C ASN A 62 -21.37 -11.62 -21.56
N ALA A 63 -20.22 -11.69 -22.21
CA ALA A 63 -19.03 -10.95 -21.83
C ALA A 63 -19.12 -9.48 -22.23
N PRO A 64 -18.48 -8.55 -21.47
CA PRO A 64 -18.32 -7.15 -21.87
C PRO A 64 -17.66 -6.98 -23.25
N ASP A 65 -17.87 -5.83 -23.90
CA ASP A 65 -17.31 -5.52 -25.22
C ASP A 65 -15.78 -5.57 -25.21
N GLY A 66 -15.20 -6.34 -26.12
CA GLY A 66 -13.75 -6.50 -26.21
C GLY A 66 -13.16 -7.44 -25.14
N PHE A 67 -13.99 -8.11 -24.35
CA PHE A 67 -13.56 -9.08 -23.33
C PHE A 67 -14.17 -10.46 -23.56
N ALA A 68 -13.55 -11.46 -22.94
CA ALA A 68 -14.10 -12.80 -22.79
C ALA A 68 -14.13 -13.16 -21.29
N ILE A 69 -15.25 -13.75 -20.85
CA ILE A 69 -15.31 -14.34 -19.51
C ILE A 69 -14.63 -15.70 -19.59
N VAL A 70 -13.44 -15.80 -19.00
CA VAL A 70 -12.66 -17.05 -19.00
C VAL A 70 -13.02 -17.93 -17.82
N ARG A 71 -13.29 -17.32 -16.66
CA ARG A 71 -13.56 -18.01 -15.39
C ARG A 71 -14.48 -17.18 -14.51
N ILE A 72 -15.28 -17.86 -13.70
CA ILE A 72 -16.05 -17.32 -12.58
C ILE A 72 -15.75 -18.21 -11.36
N GLY A 73 -15.63 -17.61 -10.18
CA GLY A 73 -15.35 -18.34 -8.93
C GLY A 73 -15.84 -17.58 -7.71
N ASP A 74 -16.18 -18.33 -6.66
CA ASP A 74 -16.56 -17.78 -5.36
C ASP A 74 -15.31 -17.47 -4.53
N VAL A 75 -15.34 -16.34 -3.81
CA VAL A 75 -14.27 -15.92 -2.90
C VAL A 75 -14.79 -16.07 -1.46
N ASN A 76 -14.44 -17.18 -0.81
CA ASN A 76 -14.98 -17.55 0.52
C ASN A 76 -14.26 -16.88 1.70
N GLY A 77 -13.19 -16.13 1.46
CA GLY A 77 -12.47 -15.38 2.48
C GLY A 77 -11.27 -14.65 1.91
N ILE A 78 -11.17 -13.35 2.18
CA ILE A 78 -9.93 -12.58 1.99
C ILE A 78 -9.40 -12.32 3.40
N GLU A 79 -8.29 -12.98 3.75
CA GLU A 79 -7.64 -12.74 5.04
C GLU A 79 -6.65 -11.59 4.90
N MET A 80 -6.89 -10.50 5.63
CA MET A 80 -5.93 -9.42 5.78
C MET A 80 -5.11 -9.67 7.04
N GLN A 81 -3.81 -9.87 6.89
CA GLN A 81 -2.90 -9.87 8.01
C GLN A 81 -2.49 -8.42 8.32
N VAL A 82 -2.85 -7.94 9.52
CA VAL A 82 -2.36 -6.65 10.01
C VAL A 82 -0.90 -6.82 10.44
N VAL A 83 0.00 -6.05 9.83
CA VAL A 83 1.39 -5.94 10.29
C VAL A 83 1.45 -4.80 11.31
N PRO A 84 1.69 -5.09 12.60
CA PRO A 84 1.76 -4.03 13.61
C PRO A 84 2.99 -3.14 13.36
N GLN A 85 2.82 -1.84 13.51
CA GLN A 85 3.94 -0.90 13.52
C GLN A 85 4.72 -1.03 14.84
N THR A 86 6.05 -0.95 14.77
CA THR A 86 6.90 -0.94 15.96
C THR A 86 6.69 0.35 16.76
N LYS A 87 6.62 0.26 18.09
CA LYS A 87 6.47 1.43 18.98
C LYS A 87 7.75 2.27 19.13
N SER A 88 8.89 1.77 18.67
CA SER A 88 10.18 2.43 18.73
C SER A 88 10.84 2.48 17.36
N VAL A 89 11.37 3.63 16.98
CA VAL A 89 12.27 3.76 15.83
C VAL A 89 13.68 3.35 16.28
N PRO A 90 14.38 2.45 15.56
CA PRO A 90 15.77 2.15 15.83
C PRO A 90 16.63 3.41 15.79
N LEU A 91 17.57 3.56 16.74
CA LEU A 91 18.38 4.78 16.86
C LEU A 91 19.15 5.11 15.56
N MET A 92 19.62 4.09 14.83
CA MET A 92 20.29 4.28 13.54
C MET A 92 19.39 4.98 12.52
N ASP A 93 18.13 4.54 12.40
CA ASP A 93 17.16 5.12 11.46
C ASP A 93 16.74 6.53 11.90
N ALA A 94 16.52 6.72 13.21
CA ALA A 94 16.20 8.03 13.77
C ALA A 94 17.32 9.06 13.51
N LEU A 95 18.60 8.65 13.67
CA LEU A 95 19.73 9.53 13.40
C LEU A 95 19.87 9.86 11.92
N CYS A 96 19.76 8.87 11.03
CA CYS A 96 19.76 9.12 9.58
C CYS A 96 18.63 10.09 9.18
N HIS A 97 17.43 9.89 9.72
CA HIS A 97 16.29 10.78 9.46
C HIS A 97 16.56 12.21 9.93
N ILE A 98 17.01 12.39 11.17
CA ILE A 98 17.28 13.72 11.74
C ILE A 98 18.42 14.42 11.00
N ILE A 99 19.50 13.72 10.69
CA ILE A 99 20.62 14.30 9.95
C ILE A 99 20.16 14.72 8.55
N MET A 100 19.38 13.89 7.85
CA MET A 100 18.79 14.23 6.56
C MET A 100 17.90 15.48 6.66
N GLU A 101 17.03 15.53 7.67
CA GLU A 101 16.16 16.69 7.90
C GLU A 101 16.97 17.97 8.15
N LEU A 102 17.98 17.91 9.02
CA LEU A 102 18.88 19.03 9.29
C LEU A 102 19.62 19.48 8.02
N ASN A 103 20.16 18.53 7.25
CA ASN A 103 20.85 18.81 5.98
C ASN A 103 19.92 19.49 4.97
N ASN A 104 18.68 19.01 4.82
CA ASN A 104 17.67 19.60 3.92
C ASN A 104 17.29 21.02 4.31
N HIS A 105 17.25 21.31 5.62
CA HIS A 105 17.00 22.66 6.15
C HIS A 105 18.27 23.54 6.21
N ARG A 106 19.41 23.03 5.71
CA ARG A 106 20.73 23.70 5.75
C ARG A 106 21.17 24.06 7.18
N ILE A 107 20.71 23.30 8.16
CA ILE A 107 21.16 23.38 9.55
C ILE A 107 22.34 22.42 9.70
N VAL A 108 23.43 22.90 10.31
CA VAL A 108 24.61 22.07 10.55
C VAL A 108 24.26 20.99 11.57
N ALA A 109 24.31 19.72 11.18
CA ALA A 109 24.01 18.61 12.06
C ALA A 109 25.21 18.32 12.98
N THR A 110 25.30 19.05 14.09
CA THR A 110 26.21 18.74 15.20
C THR A 110 25.53 17.81 16.20
N LEU A 111 26.29 17.21 17.13
CA LEU A 111 25.71 16.39 18.20
C LEU A 111 24.61 17.12 18.98
N ASP A 112 24.82 18.40 19.29
CA ASP A 112 23.85 19.20 20.04
C ASP A 112 22.55 19.39 19.26
N THR A 113 22.64 19.79 17.98
CA THR A 113 21.44 19.96 17.13
C THR A 113 20.71 18.65 16.85
N ILE A 114 21.45 17.55 16.71
CA ILE A 114 20.87 16.21 16.54
C ILE A 114 20.11 15.81 17.81
N ARG A 115 20.71 16.03 18.99
CA ARG A 115 20.11 15.69 20.29
C ARG A 115 18.84 16.51 20.54
N GLU A 116 18.89 17.81 20.28
CA GLU A 116 17.73 18.71 20.40
C GLU A 116 16.59 18.25 19.50
N LYS A 117 16.87 17.99 18.22
CA LYS A 117 15.86 17.49 17.27
C LYS A 117 15.33 16.11 17.62
N LEU A 118 16.19 15.22 18.13
CA LEU A 118 15.79 13.88 18.58
C LEU A 118 14.81 13.97 19.74
N GLN A 119 15.05 14.88 20.69
CA GLN A 119 14.15 15.14 21.81
C GLN A 119 12.81 15.72 21.35
N CYS A 120 12.81 16.65 20.38
CA CYS A 120 11.57 17.20 19.82
C CYS A 120 10.75 16.16 19.06
N ALA A 121 11.42 15.29 18.28
CA ALA A 121 10.78 14.33 17.38
C ALA A 121 10.28 13.06 18.10
N TYR A 122 10.91 12.67 19.21
CA TYR A 122 10.64 11.41 19.91
C TYR A 122 10.43 11.62 21.42
N GLN A 123 9.41 12.42 21.77
CA GLN A 123 9.14 12.88 23.14
C GLN A 123 8.84 11.76 24.14
N ASP A 124 8.36 10.60 23.67
CA ASP A 124 8.01 9.44 24.50
C ASP A 124 9.14 8.39 24.60
N ILE A 125 10.29 8.62 23.95
CA ILE A 125 11.42 7.68 23.97
C ILE A 125 12.45 8.14 24.99
N GLN A 126 12.98 7.21 25.78
CA GLN A 126 14.13 7.49 26.64
C GLN A 126 15.29 8.00 25.78
N LEU A 127 15.67 9.27 26.01
CA LEU A 127 16.71 9.92 25.22
C LEU A 127 18.04 9.14 25.35
N PRO A 128 18.73 8.82 24.23
CA PRO A 128 20.00 8.14 24.28
C PRO A 128 21.07 8.97 24.98
N THR A 129 21.97 8.27 25.67
CA THR A 129 23.19 8.86 26.24
C THR A 129 24.13 9.32 25.13
N ASP A 130 25.02 10.27 25.43
CA ASP A 130 26.01 10.73 24.45
C ASP A 130 26.84 9.58 23.91
N LYS A 131 27.26 8.65 24.79
CA LYS A 131 27.98 7.44 24.38
C LYS A 131 27.21 6.63 23.33
N GLN A 132 25.92 6.40 23.53
CA GLN A 132 25.08 5.68 22.56
C GLN A 132 24.96 6.44 21.23
N LEU A 133 24.84 7.77 21.27
CA LEU A 133 24.84 8.59 20.05
C LEU A 133 26.17 8.47 19.30
N PHE A 134 27.29 8.65 20.01
CA PHE A 134 28.64 8.52 19.43
C PHE A 134 28.88 7.14 18.83
N ASP A 135 28.59 6.06 19.57
CA ASP A 135 28.77 4.69 19.11
C ASP A 135 27.92 4.42 17.86
N THR A 136 26.67 4.91 17.84
CA THR A 136 25.75 4.72 16.71
C THR A 136 26.19 5.53 15.48
N LEU A 137 26.62 6.78 15.65
CA LEU A 137 27.17 7.60 14.56
C LEU A 137 28.45 6.99 14.00
N GLY A 138 29.32 6.45 14.85
CA GLY A 138 30.51 5.71 14.43
C GLY A 138 30.18 4.48 13.59
N ASN A 139 29.14 3.73 13.98
CA ASN A 139 28.63 2.61 13.19
C ASN A 139 28.06 3.08 11.83
N LEU A 140 27.26 4.14 11.82
CA LEU A 140 26.69 4.71 10.59
C LEU A 140 27.76 5.21 9.61
N ILE A 141 28.87 5.75 10.13
CA ILE A 141 30.03 6.14 9.31
C ILE A 141 30.72 4.92 8.71
N ARG A 142 30.98 3.89 9.53
CA ARG A 142 31.60 2.64 9.06
C ARG A 142 30.76 1.97 7.97
N ASP A 143 29.44 2.02 8.11
CA ASP A 143 28.47 1.43 7.17
C ASP A 143 28.17 2.35 5.97
N ARG A 144 28.87 3.48 5.85
CA ARG A 144 28.74 4.48 4.77
C ARG A 144 27.31 5.01 4.60
N LYS A 145 26.59 5.17 5.70
CA LYS A 145 25.25 5.78 5.74
C LYS A 145 25.31 7.26 6.06
N VAL A 146 26.29 7.65 6.87
CA VAL A 146 26.55 9.04 7.26
C VAL A 146 28.04 9.31 7.07
N PHE A 147 28.43 10.55 6.81
CA PHE A 147 29.82 11.00 6.88
C PHE A 147 29.92 12.30 7.69
N HIS A 148 31.12 12.62 8.16
CA HIS A 148 31.38 13.83 8.95
C HIS A 148 32.38 14.72 8.22
N THR A 149 32.08 16.01 8.05
CA THR A 149 32.90 16.97 7.29
C THR A 149 33.87 17.78 8.15
N GLY A 150 33.92 17.51 9.45
CA GLY A 150 34.66 18.29 10.44
C GLY A 150 33.80 19.35 11.14
N SER A 151 32.73 19.82 10.48
CA SER A 151 31.76 20.77 11.04
C SER A 151 30.41 20.14 11.39
N GLY A 152 30.04 19.03 10.75
CA GLY A 152 28.79 18.32 11.05
C GLY A 152 28.64 16.99 10.29
N TYR A 153 27.56 16.29 10.61
CA TYR A 153 27.16 15.03 9.99
C TYR A 153 26.30 15.24 8.74
N PHE A 154 26.46 14.37 7.75
CA PHE A 154 25.70 14.37 6.52
C PHE A 154 25.28 12.96 6.13
N VAL A 155 24.05 12.79 5.66
CA VAL A 155 23.63 11.50 5.10
C VAL A 155 24.29 11.30 3.74
N VAL A 156 24.76 10.08 3.50
CA VAL A 156 25.27 9.68 2.17
C VAL A 156 24.11 9.59 1.19
N THR A 157 24.20 10.36 0.12
CA THR A 157 23.25 10.39 -1.00
C THR A 157 23.96 10.00 -2.31
N PRO A 158 23.23 9.65 -3.38
CA PRO A 158 23.84 9.35 -4.68
C PRO A 158 24.70 10.48 -5.25
N GLU A 159 24.46 11.74 -4.87
CA GLU A 159 25.22 12.91 -5.32
C GLU A 159 26.50 13.16 -4.50
N THR A 160 26.61 12.54 -3.32
CA THR A 160 27.76 12.67 -2.41
C THR A 160 28.68 11.44 -2.48
N PHE A 161 28.48 10.58 -3.49
CA PHE A 161 29.30 9.42 -3.83
C PHE A 161 29.78 9.44 -5.27
#